data_AF-A0A4R1R0S0-F1
#
_entry.id   AF-A0A4R1R0S0-F1
#
_cell.length_a   1.000
_cell.length_b   1.000
_cell.length_c   1.000
_cell.angle_alpha   90.00
_cell.angle_beta   90.00
_cell.angle_gamma   90.00
#
_symmetry.space_group_name_H-M   'P 1'
#
loop_
_entity.id
_entity.type
_entity.pdbx_description
1 polymer ?
#
loop_
_entity_poly.entity_id
_entity_poly.type
_entity_poly.pdbx_seq_one_letter_code
_entity_poly.pdbx_strand_id
1 'polypeptide(L)'
;MVMMMEGDARRKTILEILHKESLPVSGTELAGRLGVSRQVIVQDIALLRATDKNILSTNKGYILFVEKSNRKRRTYKVKHADEAILDELNTIVDFGGKILDVVIEHEIYGQIAADLIINSRTDAESFVNQTLKYKTKPLNNLTYGVHFHTVEADSEEILDRIEDALRGKGYLME
;
A
#
# COMPACT_ATOMS: atom_id res chain seq x y z
N MET A 1 33.20 -16.05 27.43
CA MET A 1 33.49 -14.69 26.91
C MET A 1 32.28 -14.27 26.10
N VAL A 2 31.42 -13.40 26.63
CA VAL A 2 30.21 -12.95 25.91
C VAL A 2 30.67 -11.87 24.94
N MET A 3 30.59 -12.13 23.64
CA MET A 3 30.87 -11.10 22.63
C MET A 3 29.77 -10.04 22.74
N MET A 4 30.11 -8.84 23.22
CA MET A 4 29.23 -7.68 23.17
C MET A 4 29.06 -7.27 21.72
N MET A 5 27.95 -7.64 21.11
CA MET A 5 27.51 -7.05 19.85
C MET A 5 27.14 -5.58 20.11
N GLU A 6 27.67 -4.66 19.29
CA GLU A 6 27.28 -3.25 19.31
C GLU A 6 25.76 -3.11 19.11
N GLY A 7 25.16 -2.10 19.76
CA GLY A 7 23.71 -1.93 19.82
C GLY A 7 23.04 -1.88 18.45
N ASP A 8 23.65 -1.20 17.48
CA ASP A 8 23.11 -1.10 16.11
C ASP A 8 23.15 -2.43 15.37
N ALA A 9 24.26 -3.17 15.45
CA ALA A 9 24.38 -4.50 14.86
C ALA A 9 23.35 -5.47 15.44
N ARG A 10 23.11 -5.39 16.75
CA ARG A 10 22.09 -6.20 17.43
C ARG A 10 20.68 -5.84 16.98
N ARG A 11 20.35 -4.55 16.93
CA ARG A 11 19.04 -4.07 16.43
C ARG A 11 18.77 -4.47 14.99
N LYS A 12 19.79 -4.41 14.12
CA LYS A 12 19.69 -4.92 12.75
C LYS A 12 19.40 -6.42 12.73
N THR A 13 20.10 -7.20 13.55
CA THR A 13 19.89 -8.65 13.66
C THR A 13 18.48 -8.98 14.19
N ILE A 14 17.96 -8.19 15.15
CA ILE A 14 16.58 -8.32 15.64
C ILE A 14 15.59 -8.13 14.50
N LEU A 15 15.74 -7.09 13.67
CA LEU A 15 14.88 -6.87 12.50
C LEU A 15 14.95 -8.04 11.52
N GLU A 16 16.15 -8.54 11.21
CA GLU A 16 16.32 -9.68 10.30
C GLU A 16 15.63 -10.95 10.81
N ILE A 17 15.68 -11.22 12.13
CA ILE A 17 14.95 -12.33 12.74
C ILE A 17 13.45 -12.12 12.60
N LEU A 18 12.92 -10.96 13.00
CA LEU A 18 11.49 -10.67 12.94
C LEU A 18 10.94 -10.64 11.51
N HIS A 19 11.77 -10.34 10.52
CA HIS A 19 11.38 -10.38 9.10
C HIS A 19 11.31 -11.82 8.55
N LYS A 20 12.13 -12.74 9.07
CA LYS A 20 12.15 -14.15 8.64
C LYS A 20 11.04 -14.97 9.28
N GLU A 21 10.70 -14.68 10.53
CA GLU A 21 9.75 -15.45 11.32
C GLU A 21 8.31 -15.03 11.01
N SER A 22 7.45 -15.99 10.69
CA SER A 22 6.02 -15.73 10.44
C SER A 22 5.16 -15.72 11.72
N LEU A 23 5.73 -16.16 12.84
CA LEU A 23 5.08 -16.21 14.15
C LEU A 23 5.76 -15.24 15.13
N PRO A 24 5.05 -14.75 16.16
CA PRO A 24 5.65 -13.89 17.18
C PRO A 24 6.85 -14.56 17.87
N VAL A 25 7.96 -13.84 17.98
CA VAL A 25 9.19 -14.30 18.63
C VAL A 25 9.29 -13.68 20.03
N SER A 26 9.41 -14.51 21.06
CA SER A 26 9.40 -14.01 22.43
C SER A 26 10.68 -13.20 22.75
N GLY A 27 10.58 -12.23 23.66
CA GLY A 27 11.76 -11.48 24.11
C GLY A 27 12.82 -12.34 24.81
N THR A 28 12.40 -13.43 25.45
CA THR A 28 13.33 -14.40 26.05
C THR A 28 14.07 -15.18 24.98
N GLU A 29 13.40 -15.52 23.89
CA GLU A 29 14.02 -16.22 22.76
C GLU A 29 15.02 -15.33 22.01
N LEU A 30 14.65 -14.09 21.69
CA LEU A 30 15.58 -13.12 21.09
C LEU A 30 16.81 -12.90 21.99
N ALA A 31 16.61 -12.79 23.30
CA ALA A 31 17.67 -12.67 24.29
C ALA A 31 18.63 -13.87 24.24
N GLY A 32 18.08 -15.09 24.18
CA GLY A 32 18.85 -16.32 24.04
C GLY A 32 19.65 -16.40 22.72
N ARG A 33 19.00 -16.09 21.58
CA ARG A 33 19.64 -16.09 20.25
C ARG A 33 20.79 -15.08 20.16
N LEU A 34 20.66 -13.94 20.83
CA LEU A 34 21.60 -12.81 20.73
C LEU A 34 22.57 -12.70 21.92
N GLY A 35 22.48 -13.60 22.90
CA GLY A 35 23.38 -13.62 24.07
C GLY A 35 23.25 -12.40 24.97
N VAL A 36 22.06 -11.79 25.07
CA VAL A 36 21.79 -10.61 25.91
C VAL A 36 20.65 -10.87 26.90
N SER A 37 20.40 -9.95 27.83
CA SER A 37 19.24 -10.08 28.72
C SER A 37 17.94 -9.70 28.01
N ARG A 38 16.82 -10.23 28.50
CA ARG A 38 15.48 -9.81 28.03
C ARG A 38 15.27 -8.30 28.15
N GLN A 39 15.83 -7.66 29.18
CA GLN A 39 15.72 -6.21 29.37
C GLN A 39 16.41 -5.43 28.25
N VAL A 40 17.55 -5.92 27.75
CA VAL A 40 18.23 -5.32 26.59
C VAL A 40 17.36 -5.41 25.34
N ILE A 41 16.72 -6.57 25.09
CA ILE A 41 15.77 -6.74 23.98
C ILE A 41 14.59 -5.76 24.10
N VAL A 42 14.02 -5.59 25.29
CA VAL A 42 12.93 -4.64 25.52
C VAL A 42 13.34 -3.22 25.15
N GLN A 43 14.55 -2.79 25.53
CA GLN A 43 15.09 -1.48 25.20
C GLN A 43 15.35 -1.32 23.69
N ASP A 44 15.95 -2.34 23.06
CA ASP A 44 16.22 -2.31 21.61
C ASP A 44 14.94 -2.27 20.78
N ILE A 45 13.91 -3.04 21.15
CA ILE A 45 12.59 -3.00 20.50
C ILE A 45 11.94 -1.63 20.69
N ALA A 46 12.07 -1.00 21.87
CA ALA A 46 11.54 0.34 22.09
C ALA A 46 12.21 1.39 21.17
N LEU A 47 13.53 1.29 20.98
CA LEU A 47 14.28 2.15 20.05
C LEU A 47 13.91 1.88 18.59
N LEU A 48 13.83 0.60 18.20
CA LEU A 48 13.40 0.22 16.86
C LEU A 48 11.99 0.73 16.55
N ARG A 49 11.04 0.62 17.49
CA ARG A 49 9.67 1.14 17.31
C ARG A 49 9.58 2.65 17.13
N ALA A 50 10.54 3.40 17.65
CA ALA A 50 10.60 4.85 17.44
C ALA A 50 10.94 5.21 15.98
N THR A 51 11.57 4.29 15.24
CA THR A 51 12.02 4.48 13.85
C THR A 51 11.23 3.65 12.84
N ASP A 52 10.69 2.49 13.24
CA ASP A 52 9.88 1.59 12.43
C ASP A 52 8.61 1.17 13.19
N LYS A 53 7.47 1.73 12.78
CA LYS A 53 6.16 1.54 13.45
C LYS A 53 5.56 0.13 13.25
N ASN A 54 6.19 -0.73 12.46
CA ASN A 54 5.66 -2.03 12.10
C ASN A 54 5.95 -3.14 13.13
N ILE A 55 6.78 -2.90 14.14
CA ILE A 55 7.04 -3.88 15.19
C ILE A 55 5.92 -3.84 16.24
N LEU A 56 5.16 -4.93 16.32
CA LEU A 56 4.09 -5.13 17.29
C LEU A 56 4.55 -5.99 18.47
N SER A 57 4.25 -5.53 19.69
CA SER A 57 4.39 -6.32 20.92
C SER A 57 3.08 -7.01 21.24
N THR A 58 3.08 -8.34 21.26
CA THR A 58 1.94 -9.16 21.67
C THR A 58 2.23 -9.87 22.98
N ASN A 59 1.22 -10.49 23.59
CA ASN A 59 1.42 -11.38 24.75
C ASN A 59 2.25 -12.64 24.42
N LYS A 60 2.42 -12.98 23.13
CA LYS A 60 3.20 -14.13 22.66
C LYS A 60 4.63 -13.77 22.22
N GLY A 61 4.95 -12.49 22.08
CA GLY A 61 6.24 -12.02 21.59
C GLY A 61 6.14 -10.83 20.65
N TYR A 62 7.24 -10.54 19.97
CA TYR A 62 7.36 -9.48 18.99
C TYR A 62 7.13 -10.03 17.59
N ILE A 63 6.41 -9.29 16.77
CA ILE A 63 6.19 -9.61 15.36
C ILE A 63 6.43 -8.35 14.54
N LEU A 64 7.13 -8.48 13.42
CA LEU A 64 7.19 -7.41 12.44
C LEU A 64 5.96 -7.55 11.54
N PHE A 65 5.02 -6.61 11.67
CA PHE A 65 3.90 -6.47 10.76
C PHE A 65 4.40 -5.84 9.47
N VAL A 66 5.10 -6.63 8.66
CA VAL A 66 5.29 -6.29 7.26
C VAL A 66 3.91 -6.47 6.64
N GLU A 67 3.34 -5.43 6.02
CA GLU A 67 2.31 -5.65 5.00
C GLU A 67 2.97 -6.48 3.89
N LYS A 68 3.00 -7.81 4.08
CA LYS A 68 3.12 -8.76 2.99
C LYS A 68 1.81 -8.63 2.23
N SER A 69 1.67 -7.55 1.48
CA SER A 69 0.64 -7.44 0.49
C SER A 69 0.98 -8.52 -0.55
N ASN A 70 0.43 -9.72 -0.35
CA ASN A 70 0.30 -10.72 -1.42
C ASN A 70 -0.58 -10.19 -2.56
N ARG A 71 -1.13 -8.98 -2.40
CA ARG A 71 -1.91 -8.33 -3.42
C ARG A 71 -1.02 -7.93 -4.58
N LYS A 72 -1.57 -8.15 -5.74
CA LYS A 72 -1.01 -7.81 -7.04
C LYS A 72 -1.35 -6.38 -7.36
N ARG A 73 -0.48 -5.72 -8.12
CA ARG A 73 -0.68 -4.34 -8.54
C ARG A 73 -0.47 -4.23 -10.03
N ARG A 74 -1.34 -3.48 -10.69
CA ARG A 74 -1.22 -3.15 -12.11
C ARG A 74 -1.63 -1.71 -12.31
N THR A 75 -0.93 -1.03 -13.21
CA THR A 75 -1.28 0.32 -13.62
C THR A 75 -2.06 0.25 -14.91
N TYR A 76 -3.26 0.83 -14.94
CA TYR A 76 -4.08 0.95 -16.14
C TYR A 76 -3.96 2.35 -16.70
N LYS A 77 -3.65 2.46 -17.99
CA LYS A 77 -3.75 3.70 -18.75
C LYS A 77 -5.17 3.80 -19.29
N VAL A 78 -5.86 4.87 -18.94
CA VAL A 78 -7.29 5.05 -19.20
C VAL A 78 -7.57 6.41 -19.81
N LYS A 79 -8.67 6.50 -20.56
CA LYS A 79 -9.19 7.75 -21.11
C LYS A 79 -10.70 7.75 -21.16
N HIS A 80 -11.29 8.76 -20.53
CA HIS A 80 -12.72 9.03 -20.61
C HIS A 80 -13.04 10.48 -20.22
N ALA A 81 -14.30 10.87 -20.39
CA ALA A 81 -14.82 12.16 -19.93
C ALA A 81 -15.24 12.10 -18.44
N ASP A 82 -15.45 13.26 -17.82
CA ASP A 82 -15.72 13.35 -16.38
C ASP A 82 -16.98 12.60 -15.94
N GLU A 83 -17.97 12.50 -16.82
CA GLU A 83 -19.23 11.79 -16.56
C GLU A 83 -19.03 10.28 -16.33
N ALA A 84 -17.93 9.72 -16.84
CA ALA A 84 -17.60 8.30 -16.72
C ALA A 84 -16.76 7.96 -15.48
N ILE A 85 -16.28 8.95 -14.72
CA ILE A 85 -15.42 8.72 -13.53
C ILE A 85 -16.08 7.74 -12.56
N LEU A 86 -17.36 7.96 -12.22
CA LEU A 86 -18.03 7.09 -11.25
C LEU A 86 -18.17 5.66 -11.77
N ASP A 87 -18.47 5.51 -13.07
CA ASP A 87 -18.63 4.19 -13.70
C ASP A 87 -17.30 3.44 -13.78
N GLU A 88 -16.20 4.13 -14.10
CA GLU A 88 -14.85 3.56 -14.08
C GLU A 88 -14.47 3.07 -12.67
N LEU A 89 -14.55 3.95 -11.67
CA LEU A 89 -14.18 3.62 -10.29
C LEU A 89 -15.03 2.45 -9.76
N ASN A 90 -16.33 2.46 -10.04
CA ASN A 90 -17.23 1.37 -9.68
C ASN A 90 -16.85 0.06 -10.39
N THR A 91 -16.48 0.12 -11.67
CA THR A 91 -16.01 -1.05 -12.42
C THR A 91 -14.83 -1.71 -11.73
N ILE A 92 -13.84 -0.93 -11.30
CA ILE A 92 -12.65 -1.48 -10.64
C ILE A 92 -13.00 -2.14 -9.30
N VAL A 93 -13.77 -1.46 -8.44
CA VAL A 93 -14.11 -1.98 -7.10
C VAL A 93 -15.11 -3.13 -7.14
N ASP A 94 -16.00 -3.17 -8.13
CA ASP A 94 -16.98 -4.27 -8.31
C ASP A 94 -16.31 -5.61 -8.64
N PHE A 95 -15.16 -5.56 -9.32
CA PHE A 95 -14.36 -6.74 -9.60
C PHE A 95 -13.37 -7.08 -8.47
N GLY A 96 -13.37 -6.33 -7.37
CA GLY A 96 -12.52 -6.56 -6.20
C GLY A 96 -11.17 -5.83 -6.24
N GLY A 97 -11.02 -4.85 -7.14
CA GLY A 97 -9.87 -3.96 -7.18
C GLY A 97 -9.95 -2.83 -6.15
N LYS A 98 -8.79 -2.30 -5.79
CA LYS A 98 -8.63 -1.11 -4.97
C LYS A 98 -7.82 -0.08 -5.76
N ILE A 99 -8.37 1.11 -5.98
CA ILE A 99 -7.64 2.20 -6.62
C ILE A 99 -6.77 2.88 -5.56
N LEU A 100 -5.45 2.92 -5.79
CA LEU A 100 -4.51 3.55 -4.88
C LEU A 100 -4.36 5.04 -5.18
N ASP A 101 -4.18 5.36 -6.46
CA ASP A 101 -3.81 6.69 -6.92
C ASP A 101 -4.46 7.04 -8.26
N VAL A 102 -4.34 8.30 -8.63
CA VAL A 102 -4.48 8.78 -10.00
C VAL A 102 -3.21 9.52 -10.40
N VAL A 103 -2.72 9.24 -11.61
CA VAL A 103 -1.53 9.88 -12.17
C VAL A 103 -1.86 10.46 -13.54
N ILE A 104 -1.35 11.65 -13.83
CA ILE A 104 -1.40 12.29 -15.14
C ILE A 104 -0.01 12.73 -15.60
N GLU A 105 0.18 12.89 -16.90
CA GLU A 105 1.39 13.45 -17.49
C GLU A 105 1.13 14.85 -18.03
N HIS A 106 1.73 15.87 -17.41
CA HIS A 106 1.60 17.27 -17.80
C HIS A 106 2.90 17.77 -18.46
N GLU A 107 2.79 18.44 -19.61
CA GLU A 107 3.95 18.87 -20.41
C GLU A 107 4.97 19.74 -19.64
N ILE A 108 4.49 20.58 -18.72
CA ILE A 108 5.32 21.49 -17.92
C ILE A 108 5.79 20.86 -16.60
N TYR A 109 4.93 20.11 -15.92
CA TYR A 109 5.16 19.66 -14.54
C TYR A 109 5.64 18.21 -14.46
N GLY A 110 5.66 17.48 -15.58
CA GLY A 110 5.92 16.06 -15.60
C GLY A 110 4.75 15.27 -15.03
N GLN A 111 5.05 14.24 -14.23
CA GLN A 111 4.01 13.42 -13.60
C GLN A 111 3.42 14.11 -12.37
N ILE A 112 2.10 14.21 -12.35
CA ILE A 112 1.34 14.66 -11.18
C ILE A 112 0.53 13.47 -10.67
N ALA A 113 0.70 13.13 -9.40
CA ALA A 113 0.03 12.01 -8.75
C ALA A 113 -0.77 12.50 -7.53
N ALA A 114 -1.91 11.87 -7.27
CA ALA A 114 -2.68 12.07 -6.05
C ALA A 114 -3.19 10.74 -5.53
N ASP A 115 -3.09 10.53 -4.22
CA ASP A 115 -3.66 9.37 -3.55
C ASP A 115 -5.19 9.47 -3.55
N LEU A 116 -5.86 8.40 -3.94
CA LEU A 116 -7.33 8.29 -3.94
C LEU A 116 -7.83 7.32 -2.87
N ILE A 117 -7.20 6.14 -2.78
CA ILE A 117 -7.54 5.07 -1.84
C ILE A 117 -9.06 4.75 -1.87
N ILE A 118 -9.56 4.29 -3.02
CA ILE A 118 -10.96 3.94 -3.24
C ILE A 118 -11.10 2.41 -3.20
N ASN A 119 -11.89 1.91 -2.24
CA ASN A 119 -12.05 0.47 -1.98
C ASN A 119 -13.47 -0.04 -2.20
N SER A 120 -14.43 0.87 -2.37
CA SER A 120 -15.85 0.56 -2.43
C SER A 120 -16.62 1.56 -3.28
N ARG A 121 -17.85 1.21 -3.67
CA ARG A 121 -18.75 2.15 -4.35
C ARG A 121 -19.04 3.40 -3.52
N THR A 122 -19.14 3.24 -2.19
CA THR A 122 -19.35 4.37 -1.28
C THR A 122 -18.17 5.34 -1.29
N ASP A 123 -16.94 4.83 -1.37
CA ASP A 123 -15.75 5.67 -1.52
C ASP A 123 -15.76 6.42 -2.87
N ALA A 124 -16.11 5.71 -3.95
CA ALA A 124 -16.20 6.28 -5.29
C ALA A 124 -17.26 7.40 -5.38
N GLU A 125 -18.46 7.16 -4.84
CA GLU A 125 -19.51 8.16 -4.75
C GLU A 125 -19.09 9.36 -3.90
N SER A 126 -18.44 9.13 -2.76
CA SER A 126 -17.92 10.20 -1.90
C SER A 126 -16.91 11.07 -2.65
N PHE A 127 -15.98 10.45 -3.39
CA PHE A 127 -14.99 11.15 -4.21
C PHE A 127 -15.65 12.04 -5.27
N VAL A 128 -16.58 11.49 -6.05
CA VAL A 128 -17.29 12.22 -7.11
C VAL A 128 -18.13 13.36 -6.53
N ASN A 129 -18.82 13.11 -5.41
CA ASN A 129 -19.59 14.15 -4.72
C ASN A 129 -18.70 15.28 -4.20
N GLN A 130 -17.50 14.99 -3.73
CA GLN A 130 -16.53 16.02 -3.32
C GLN A 130 -16.08 16.87 -4.50
N THR A 131 -15.75 16.27 -5.65
CA THR A 131 -15.36 17.02 -6.86
C THR A 131 -16.47 17.97 -7.31
N LEU A 132 -17.73 17.51 -7.30
CA LEU A 132 -18.90 18.34 -7.59
C LEU A 132 -19.08 19.47 -6.56
N LYS A 133 -18.96 19.16 -5.26
CA LYS A 133 -19.14 20.12 -4.16
C LYS A 133 -18.10 21.24 -4.18
N TYR A 134 -16.83 20.90 -4.41
CA TYR A 134 -15.74 21.89 -4.41
C TYR A 134 -15.57 22.59 -5.77
N LYS A 135 -16.38 22.23 -6.78
CA LYS A 135 -16.27 22.73 -8.17
C LYS A 135 -14.85 22.59 -8.72
N THR A 136 -14.11 21.62 -8.22
CA THR A 136 -12.75 21.34 -8.68
C THR A 136 -12.85 20.44 -9.91
N LYS A 137 -12.10 20.79 -10.95
CA LYS A 137 -11.95 19.89 -12.09
C LYS A 137 -11.08 18.71 -11.65
N PRO A 138 -11.47 17.46 -11.96
CA PRO A 138 -10.61 16.32 -11.71
C PRO A 138 -9.31 16.43 -12.54
N LEU A 139 -8.25 15.77 -12.05
CA LEU A 139 -6.89 15.89 -12.61
C LEU A 139 -6.82 15.49 -14.09
N ASN A 140 -7.62 14.51 -14.51
CA ASN A 140 -7.74 14.04 -15.90
C ASN A 140 -8.02 15.17 -16.92
N ASN A 141 -8.61 16.30 -16.51
CA ASN A 141 -8.87 17.44 -17.40
C ASN A 141 -7.61 18.16 -17.86
N LEU A 142 -6.51 18.04 -17.12
CA LEU A 142 -5.21 18.60 -17.51
C LEU A 142 -4.58 17.86 -18.69
N THR A 143 -5.10 16.68 -19.02
CA THR A 143 -4.57 15.73 -20.00
C THR A 143 -5.64 15.20 -20.95
N TYR A 144 -6.71 15.97 -21.18
CA TYR A 144 -7.80 15.62 -22.10
C TYR A 144 -8.43 14.25 -21.83
N GLY A 145 -8.57 13.91 -20.55
CA GLY A 145 -9.14 12.66 -20.07
C GLY A 145 -8.13 11.52 -19.91
N VAL A 146 -6.88 11.67 -20.34
CA VAL A 146 -5.86 10.60 -20.26
C VAL A 146 -5.22 10.57 -18.88
N HIS A 147 -5.29 9.44 -18.19
CA HIS A 147 -4.71 9.29 -16.87
C HIS A 147 -4.37 7.82 -16.59
N PHE A 148 -3.76 7.58 -15.43
CA PHE A 148 -3.35 6.27 -14.98
C PHE A 148 -3.88 6.01 -13.57
N HIS A 149 -4.25 4.76 -13.33
CA HIS A 149 -4.63 4.27 -12.01
C HIS A 149 -3.76 3.08 -11.63
N THR A 150 -3.08 3.16 -10.48
CA THR A 150 -2.51 1.98 -9.85
C THR A 150 -3.61 1.26 -9.08
N VAL A 151 -3.91 0.04 -9.49
CA VAL A 151 -4.94 -0.81 -8.88
C VAL A 151 -4.29 -1.98 -8.17
N GLU A 152 -4.74 -2.25 -6.95
CA GLU A 152 -4.33 -3.39 -6.15
C GLU A 152 -5.48 -4.42 -6.04
N ALA A 153 -5.16 -5.72 -6.14
CA ALA A 153 -6.15 -6.80 -6.01
C ALA A 153 -5.53 -8.08 -5.41
N ASP A 154 -6.36 -8.99 -4.91
CA ASP A 154 -5.89 -10.23 -4.25
C ASP A 154 -5.22 -11.24 -5.21
N SER A 155 -5.41 -11.11 -6.53
CA SER A 155 -4.79 -11.97 -7.54
C SER A 155 -4.60 -11.25 -8.89
N GLU A 156 -3.71 -11.78 -9.75
CA GLU A 156 -3.56 -11.29 -11.14
C GLU A 156 -4.84 -11.51 -11.95
N GLU A 157 -5.55 -12.61 -11.71
CA GLU A 157 -6.79 -12.95 -12.42
C GLU A 157 -7.90 -11.92 -12.17
N ILE A 158 -7.92 -11.28 -10.99
CA ILE A 158 -8.81 -10.14 -10.73
C ILE A 158 -8.38 -8.93 -11.56
N LEU A 159 -7.07 -8.66 -11.64
CA LEU A 159 -6.55 -7.57 -12.45
C LEU A 159 -6.87 -7.78 -13.94
N ASP A 160 -6.71 -8.99 -14.46
CA ASP A 160 -7.08 -9.34 -15.84
C ASP A 160 -8.57 -9.07 -16.11
N ARG A 161 -9.45 -9.48 -15.19
CA ARG A 161 -10.89 -9.21 -15.32
C ARG A 161 -11.24 -7.73 -15.27
N ILE A 162 -10.54 -6.94 -14.44
CA ILE A 162 -10.69 -5.48 -14.39
C ILE A 162 -10.27 -4.89 -15.73
N GLU A 163 -9.13 -5.30 -16.27
CA GLU A 163 -8.62 -4.86 -17.56
C GLU A 163 -9.61 -5.15 -18.68
N ASP A 164 -10.15 -6.37 -18.74
CA ASP A 164 -11.16 -6.76 -19.72
C ASP A 164 -12.46 -5.95 -19.59
N ALA A 165 -12.89 -5.65 -18.37
CA ALA A 165 -14.06 -4.84 -18.12
C ALA A 165 -13.85 -3.37 -18.56
N LEU A 166 -12.69 -2.79 -18.24
CA LEU A 166 -12.31 -1.44 -18.69
C LEU A 166 -12.18 -1.36 -20.21
N ARG A 167 -11.61 -2.40 -20.84
CA ARG A 167 -11.53 -2.54 -22.30
C ARG A 167 -12.91 -2.64 -22.93
N GLY A 168 -13.79 -3.48 -22.38
CA GLY A 168 -15.16 -3.65 -22.87
C GLY A 168 -16.00 -2.38 -22.80
N LYS A 169 -15.68 -1.48 -21.85
CA LYS A 169 -16.32 -0.15 -21.73
C LYS A 169 -15.63 0.94 -22.55
N GLY A 170 -14.51 0.64 -23.21
CA GLY A 170 -13.76 1.59 -24.02
C GLY A 170 -12.95 2.62 -23.21
N TYR A 171 -12.68 2.35 -21.93
CA TYR A 171 -11.87 3.24 -21.08
C TYR A 171 -10.38 2.96 -21.20
N LEU A 172 -10.00 1.71 -21.43
CA LEU A 172 -8.59 1.31 -21.51
C LEU A 172 -7.93 1.85 -22.79
N MET A 173 -6.73 2.42 -22.67
CA MET A 173 -5.91 2.84 -23.81
C MET A 173 -4.83 1.79 -24.11
N GLU A 174 -4.80 1.30 -25.35
CA GLU A 174 -3.77 0.38 -25.89
C GLU A 174 -2.56 1.13 -26.47
#